data_AF-J4DA01-F1
#
_entry.id   AF-J4DA01-F1
#
_cell.length_a   1.000
_cell.length_b   1.000
_cell.length_c   1.000
_cell.angle_alpha   90.00
_cell.angle_beta   90.00
_cell.angle_gamma   90.00
#
_symmetry.space_group_name_H-M   'P 1'
#
loop_
_entity.id
_entity.type
_entity.pdbx_description
1 polymer ?
#
loop_
_entity_poly.entity_id
_entity_poly.type
_entity_poly.pdbx_seq_one_letter_code
_entity_poly.pdbx_strand_id
1 'polypeptide(L)'
;MNESKILKKNKVKVKKRKSNEPVELPNNVSFNPYRNYKPPNTSGVSKKRIARDPRFSDFSGKLNIEMFKKSYNFLNEMRNDEVKDIMAAIKINKKHGPDSVKGINALKKIEHLNIGSTDEAKRALDRYKTEKAQLEKNEELRDLKKSLIREEKEKIETTGKKPYYFPDKKVKKLYKEMQKKKIEETMKSTAINYGPNRSIHKKLESKSRRKLPKERKHDAIPKFRDV
;
A
#
# COMPACT_ATOMS: atom_id res chain seq x y z
N MET A 1 21.94 -22.84 36.88
CA MET A 1 21.69 -23.59 35.64
C MET A 1 20.22 -23.98 35.62
N ASN A 2 19.38 -23.28 34.85
CA ASN A 2 17.95 -23.59 34.72
C ASN A 2 17.63 -23.69 33.23
N GLU A 3 17.61 -24.91 32.70
CA GLU A 3 17.19 -25.19 31.32
C GLU A 3 15.71 -25.60 31.30
N SER A 4 14.86 -24.70 30.82
CA SER A 4 13.46 -24.98 30.50
C SER A 4 13.39 -25.81 29.21
N LYS A 5 13.14 -27.12 29.33
CA LYS A 5 12.87 -28.01 28.19
C LYS A 5 11.50 -27.69 27.57
N ILE A 6 11.51 -27.19 26.34
CA ILE A 6 10.34 -26.92 25.52
C ILE A 6 9.73 -28.24 25.03
N LEU A 7 8.54 -28.61 25.53
CA LEU A 7 7.76 -29.76 25.06
C LEU A 7 7.27 -29.54 23.62
N LYS A 8 7.77 -30.36 22.69
CA LYS A 8 7.31 -30.40 21.29
C LYS A 8 5.92 -31.07 21.22
N LYS A 9 4.90 -30.36 20.74
CA LYS A 9 3.57 -30.92 20.44
C LYS A 9 3.66 -31.91 19.27
N ASN A 10 3.36 -33.18 19.55
CA ASN A 10 3.21 -34.22 18.53
C ASN A 10 2.00 -33.92 17.63
N LYS A 11 2.22 -33.74 16.32
CA LYS A 11 1.15 -33.65 15.32
C LYS A 11 0.65 -35.07 15.01
N VAL A 12 -0.56 -35.38 15.45
CA VAL A 12 -1.27 -36.64 15.14
C VAL A 12 -1.56 -36.68 13.63
N LYS A 13 -1.11 -37.74 12.95
CA LYS A 13 -1.43 -37.99 11.53
C LYS A 13 -2.89 -38.47 11.43
N VAL A 14 -3.74 -37.68 10.75
CA VAL A 14 -5.13 -38.06 10.48
C VAL A 14 -5.16 -39.09 9.35
N LYS A 15 -5.69 -40.29 9.62
CA LYS A 15 -5.90 -41.35 8.62
C LYS A 15 -6.98 -40.92 7.62
N LYS A 16 -6.81 -41.24 6.33
CA LYS A 16 -7.81 -41.00 5.29
C LYS A 16 -9.01 -41.96 5.48
N ARG A 17 -10.23 -41.43 5.57
CA ARG A 17 -11.47 -42.22 5.72
C ARG A 17 -11.91 -42.79 4.37
N LYS A 18 -12.65 -43.92 4.40
CA LYS A 18 -13.22 -44.58 3.21
C LYS A 18 -14.45 -43.81 2.71
N SER A 19 -14.77 -43.90 1.42
CA SER A 19 -15.84 -43.09 0.79
C SER A 19 -17.26 -43.39 1.31
N ASN A 20 -17.49 -44.59 1.85
CA ASN A 20 -18.82 -45.07 2.24
C ASN A 20 -19.04 -45.04 3.77
N GLU A 21 -18.11 -44.45 4.52
CA GLU A 21 -18.22 -44.33 5.97
C GLU A 21 -19.02 -43.08 6.34
N PRO A 22 -19.95 -43.15 7.31
CA PRO A 22 -20.71 -41.98 7.75
C PRO A 22 -19.79 -40.86 8.25
N VAL A 23 -20.10 -39.62 7.87
CA VAL A 23 -19.30 -38.44 8.23
C VAL A 23 -19.66 -38.00 9.63
N GLU A 24 -18.87 -38.41 10.61
CA GLU A 24 -18.91 -37.85 11.97
C GLU A 24 -18.37 -36.42 11.95
N LEU A 25 -19.21 -35.45 12.34
CA LEU A 25 -18.79 -34.06 12.56
C LEU A 25 -18.53 -33.83 14.04
N PRO A 26 -17.53 -33.01 14.41
CA PRO A 26 -17.35 -32.58 15.79
C PRO A 26 -18.53 -31.70 16.23
N ASN A 27 -18.84 -31.73 17.53
CA ASN A 27 -20.04 -31.11 18.12
C ASN A 27 -20.13 -29.57 17.96
N ASN A 28 -19.08 -28.94 17.44
CA ASN A 28 -18.99 -27.50 17.19
C ASN A 28 -19.16 -27.11 15.71
N VAL A 29 -19.50 -28.06 14.82
CA VAL A 29 -19.69 -27.82 13.39
C VAL A 29 -21.09 -28.27 12.98
N SER A 30 -21.91 -27.35 12.47
CA SER A 30 -23.21 -27.68 11.91
C SER A 30 -23.08 -28.49 10.61
N PHE A 31 -23.91 -29.52 10.47
CA PHE A 31 -24.01 -30.29 9.23
C PHE A 31 -24.69 -29.44 8.15
N ASN A 32 -23.97 -29.11 7.08
CA ASN A 32 -24.53 -28.43 5.91
C ASN A 32 -24.65 -29.43 4.74
N PRO A 33 -25.88 -29.91 4.42
CA PRO A 33 -26.09 -30.89 3.35
C PRO A 33 -25.77 -30.34 1.95
N TYR A 34 -25.72 -29.01 1.79
CA TYR A 34 -25.45 -28.34 0.50
C TYR A 34 -23.97 -28.01 0.26
N ARG A 35 -23.06 -28.37 1.19
CA ARG A 35 -21.63 -28.07 1.04
C ARG A 35 -21.01 -28.70 -0.21
N ASN A 36 -21.55 -29.84 -0.66
CA ASN A 36 -21.09 -30.58 -1.83
C ASN A 36 -21.98 -30.38 -3.07
N TYR A 37 -23.04 -29.57 -2.97
CA TYR A 37 -23.86 -29.26 -4.14
C TYR A 37 -23.08 -28.32 -5.06
N LYS A 38 -22.41 -28.91 -6.05
CA LYS A 38 -21.92 -28.18 -7.22
C LYS A 38 -23.09 -28.07 -8.19
N PRO A 39 -23.67 -26.87 -8.42
CA PRO A 39 -24.70 -26.73 -9.44
C PRO A 39 -24.12 -27.21 -10.79
N PRO A 40 -24.94 -27.89 -11.62
CA PRO A 40 -24.48 -28.67 -12.78
C PRO A 40 -23.73 -27.89 -13.89
N ASN A 41 -23.55 -26.59 -13.75
CA ASN A 41 -22.85 -25.71 -14.71
C ASN A 41 -21.56 -25.10 -14.14
N THR A 42 -20.85 -25.79 -13.24
CA THR A 42 -19.63 -25.26 -12.58
C THR A 42 -18.33 -25.97 -12.97
N SER A 43 -18.27 -26.57 -14.17
CA SER A 43 -17.02 -26.90 -14.87
C SER A 43 -16.50 -25.68 -15.65
N GLY A 44 -16.17 -24.61 -14.93
CA GLY A 44 -15.66 -23.37 -15.52
C GLY A 44 -16.30 -22.17 -14.86
N VAL A 45 -15.48 -21.35 -14.22
CA VAL A 45 -15.75 -20.00 -13.66
C VAL A 45 -17.25 -19.65 -13.62
N SER A 46 -17.87 -19.75 -12.45
CA SER A 46 -19.24 -19.28 -12.25
C SER A 46 -19.36 -17.85 -12.80
N LYS A 47 -20.01 -17.70 -13.96
CA LYS A 47 -20.38 -16.40 -14.49
C LYS A 47 -21.38 -15.83 -13.49
N LYS A 48 -20.88 -15.05 -12.53
CA LYS A 48 -21.72 -14.26 -11.63
C LYS A 48 -22.76 -13.57 -12.51
N ARG A 49 -24.04 -13.67 -12.14
CA ARG A 49 -25.12 -12.97 -12.86
C ARG A 49 -24.68 -11.52 -13.00
N ILE A 50 -24.49 -11.08 -14.24
CA ILE A 50 -24.07 -9.71 -14.53
C ILE A 50 -25.28 -8.87 -14.16
N ALA A 51 -25.16 -8.06 -13.10
CA ALA A 51 -26.25 -7.21 -12.60
C ALA A 51 -26.63 -6.08 -13.57
N ARG A 52 -25.95 -5.99 -14.72
CA ARG A 52 -26.18 -4.98 -15.75
C ARG A 52 -27.05 -5.58 -16.85
N ASP A 53 -27.99 -4.78 -17.33
CA ASP A 53 -28.80 -5.13 -18.49
C ASP A 53 -27.87 -5.33 -19.70
N PRO A 54 -27.93 -6.52 -20.36
CA PRO A 54 -27.05 -6.85 -21.47
C PRO A 54 -27.18 -5.87 -22.65
N ARG A 55 -28.33 -5.22 -22.83
CA ARG A 55 -28.53 -4.22 -23.89
C ARG A 55 -27.64 -2.98 -23.68
N PHE A 56 -27.30 -2.67 -22.43
CA PHE A 56 -26.45 -1.54 -22.06
C PHE A 56 -25.01 -1.94 -21.77
N SER A 57 -24.69 -3.24 -21.80
CA SER A 57 -23.35 -3.74 -21.54
C SER A 57 -22.35 -3.19 -22.57
N ASP A 58 -22.74 -3.19 -23.85
CA ASP A 58 -21.87 -2.81 -24.97
C ASP A 58 -21.65 -1.29 -25.05
N PHE A 59 -22.61 -0.49 -24.56
CA PHE A 59 -22.51 0.98 -24.57
C PHE A 59 -21.58 1.53 -23.49
N SER A 60 -21.22 0.75 -22.47
CA SER A 60 -20.50 1.25 -21.29
C SER A 60 -18.97 1.33 -21.45
N GLY A 61 -18.41 0.83 -22.55
CA GLY A 61 -16.98 0.95 -22.88
C GLY A 61 -16.01 0.43 -21.80
N LYS A 62 -14.71 0.70 -21.97
CA LYS A 62 -13.69 0.43 -20.95
C LYS A 62 -13.37 1.73 -20.20
N LEU A 63 -13.18 1.65 -18.87
CA LEU A 63 -12.81 2.81 -18.06
C LEU A 63 -11.48 3.41 -18.53
N ASN A 64 -11.53 4.60 -19.11
CA ASN A 64 -10.32 5.40 -19.36
C ASN A 64 -9.94 6.15 -18.08
N ILE A 65 -8.98 5.60 -17.35
CA ILE A 65 -8.51 6.15 -16.07
C ILE A 65 -7.93 7.57 -16.26
N GLU A 66 -7.29 7.86 -17.39
CA GLU A 66 -6.69 9.17 -17.64
C GLU A 66 -7.75 10.25 -17.90
N MET A 67 -8.78 9.91 -18.69
CA MET A 67 -9.92 10.81 -18.88
C MET A 67 -10.65 11.04 -17.55
N PHE A 68 -10.92 9.97 -16.80
CA PHE A 68 -11.56 10.07 -15.48
C PHE A 68 -10.78 10.99 -14.54
N LYS A 69 -9.45 10.84 -14.48
CA LYS A 69 -8.60 11.72 -13.67
C LYS A 69 -8.70 13.18 -14.08
N LYS A 70 -8.73 13.46 -15.39
CA LYS A 70 -8.89 14.83 -15.91
C LYS A 70 -10.25 15.41 -15.56
N SER A 71 -11.33 14.66 -15.80
CA SER A 71 -12.70 15.10 -15.50
C SER A 71 -12.93 15.39 -14.01
N TYR A 72 -12.29 14.63 -13.13
CA TYR A 72 -12.41 14.78 -11.68
C TYR A 72 -11.20 15.45 -11.02
N ASN A 73 -10.42 16.26 -11.77
CA ASN A 73 -9.25 16.93 -11.22
C ASN A 73 -9.60 17.92 -10.10
N PHE A 74 -10.79 18.54 -10.19
CA PHE A 74 -11.30 19.45 -9.17
C PHE A 74 -11.36 18.83 -7.77
N LEU A 75 -11.54 17.51 -7.64
CA LEU A 75 -11.51 16.83 -6.34
C LEU A 75 -10.12 16.92 -5.68
N ASN A 76 -9.06 16.91 -6.48
CA ASN A 76 -7.70 17.09 -5.97
C ASN A 76 -7.44 18.54 -5.56
N GLU A 77 -8.00 19.49 -6.31
CA GLU A 77 -7.94 20.92 -5.98
C GLU A 77 -8.67 21.20 -4.67
N MET A 78 -9.93 20.76 -4.53
CA MET A 78 -10.70 20.84 -3.29
C MET A 78 -9.94 20.23 -2.11
N ARG A 79 -9.41 19.01 -2.27
CA ARG A 79 -8.61 18.36 -1.21
C ARG A 79 -7.38 19.20 -0.83
N ASN A 80 -6.70 19.82 -1.79
CA ASN A 80 -5.54 20.66 -1.50
C ASN A 80 -5.95 21.93 -0.74
N ASP A 81 -7.11 22.50 -1.05
CA ASP A 81 -7.63 23.68 -0.35
C ASP A 81 -8.07 23.34 1.07
N GLU A 82 -8.77 22.22 1.28
CA GLU A 82 -9.07 21.67 2.62
C GLU A 82 -7.80 21.51 3.47
N VAL A 83 -6.72 20.96 2.88
CA VAL A 83 -5.44 20.79 3.56
C VAL A 83 -4.81 22.14 3.92
N LYS A 84 -4.90 23.15 3.05
CA LYS A 84 -4.39 24.50 3.35
C LYS A 84 -5.16 25.13 4.51
N ASP A 85 -6.49 25.00 4.52
CA ASP A 85 -7.35 25.54 5.57
C ASP A 85 -7.07 24.89 6.92
N ILE A 86 -6.95 23.56 6.95
CA ILE A 86 -6.54 22.81 8.14
C ILE A 86 -5.17 23.26 8.64
N MET A 87 -4.18 23.42 7.75
CA MET A 87 -2.85 23.92 8.11
C MET A 87 -2.90 25.34 8.68
N ALA A 88 -3.71 26.22 8.08
CA ALA A 88 -3.89 27.59 8.55
C ALA A 88 -4.53 27.61 9.94
N ALA A 89 -5.58 26.81 10.17
CA ALA A 89 -6.23 26.69 11.47
C ALA A 89 -5.28 26.17 12.55
N ILE A 90 -4.47 25.16 12.26
CA ILE A 90 -3.44 24.66 13.19
C ILE A 90 -2.41 25.75 13.50
N LYS A 91 -1.96 26.51 12.49
CA LYS A 91 -0.95 27.56 12.65
C LYS A 91 -1.47 28.73 13.51
N ILE A 92 -2.72 29.14 13.31
CA ILE A 92 -3.36 30.21 14.08
C ILE A 92 -3.55 29.76 15.54
N ASN A 93 -4.07 28.55 15.77
CA ASN A 93 -4.22 27.99 17.10
C ASN A 93 -2.88 27.84 17.83
N LYS A 94 -1.81 27.46 17.13
CA LYS A 94 -0.46 27.40 17.73
C LYS A 94 0.07 28.77 18.15
N LYS A 95 -0.32 29.86 17.44
CA LYS A 95 0.15 31.22 17.72
C LYS A 95 -0.63 31.91 18.83
N HIS A 96 -1.96 31.76 18.84
CA HIS A 96 -2.84 32.53 19.71
C HIS A 96 -3.45 31.70 20.86
N GLY A 97 -3.32 30.37 20.82
CA GLY A 97 -3.94 29.47 21.79
C GLY A 97 -5.36 29.05 21.38
N PRO A 98 -5.85 27.91 21.92
CA PRO A 98 -7.15 27.33 21.56
C PRO A 98 -8.32 28.20 22.00
N ASP A 99 -8.21 28.87 23.15
CA ASP A 99 -9.29 29.68 23.74
C ASP A 99 -9.36 31.10 23.17
N SER A 100 -8.43 31.46 22.29
CA SER A 100 -8.42 32.77 21.66
C SER A 100 -9.54 32.92 20.63
N VAL A 101 -10.14 34.10 20.55
CA VAL A 101 -11.17 34.42 19.53
C VAL A 101 -10.68 34.10 18.11
N LYS A 102 -9.39 34.36 17.84
CA LYS A 102 -8.75 34.05 16.55
C LYS A 102 -8.63 32.54 16.31
N GLY A 103 -8.28 31.75 17.33
CA GLY A 103 -8.21 30.29 17.26
C GLY A 103 -9.58 29.65 17.03
N ILE A 104 -10.59 30.09 17.79
CA ILE A 104 -12.00 29.67 17.66
C ILE A 104 -12.52 29.98 16.25
N ASN A 105 -12.31 31.21 15.75
CA ASN A 105 -12.74 31.58 14.41
C ASN A 105 -12.03 30.78 13.31
N ALA A 106 -10.78 30.38 13.53
CA ALA A 106 -10.07 29.54 12.57
C ALA A 106 -10.58 28.09 12.56
N LEU A 107 -11.01 27.55 13.72
CA LEU A 107 -11.68 26.24 13.78
C LEU A 107 -13.07 26.27 13.14
N LYS A 108 -13.85 27.34 13.35
CA LYS A 108 -15.14 27.52 12.68
C LYS A 108 -15.06 27.47 11.16
N LYS A 109 -13.97 27.98 10.57
CA LYS A 109 -13.77 27.91 9.11
C LYS A 109 -13.67 26.48 8.58
N ILE A 110 -13.14 25.55 9.37
CA ILE A 110 -12.98 24.13 9.02
C ILE A 110 -14.07 23.23 9.61
N GLU A 111 -15.10 23.82 10.23
CA GLU A 111 -16.18 23.08 10.88
C GLU A 111 -16.98 22.21 9.90
N HIS A 112 -17.12 22.68 8.65
CA HIS A 112 -17.75 21.93 7.55
C HIS A 112 -17.05 20.61 7.21
N LEU A 113 -15.80 20.43 7.67
CA LEU A 113 -15.03 19.18 7.53
C LEU A 113 -15.24 18.23 8.73
N ASN A 114 -16.17 18.55 9.64
CA ASN A 114 -16.40 17.86 10.91
C ASN A 114 -15.16 17.83 11.80
N ILE A 115 -14.45 18.96 11.90
CA ILE A 115 -13.26 19.12 12.73
C ILE A 115 -13.56 20.17 13.80
N GLY A 116 -13.73 19.73 15.05
CA GLY A 116 -14.07 20.60 16.18
C GLY A 116 -12.86 21.01 17.03
N SER A 117 -11.79 20.21 17.01
CA SER A 117 -10.61 20.43 17.85
C SER A 117 -9.30 20.56 17.06
N THR A 118 -8.33 21.25 17.67
CA THR A 118 -6.98 21.37 17.11
C THR A 118 -6.28 20.02 16.95
N ASP A 119 -6.57 19.05 17.82
CA ASP A 119 -5.98 17.71 17.75
C ASP A 119 -6.65 16.87 16.65
N GLU A 120 -7.95 17.05 16.43
CA GLU A 120 -8.66 16.46 15.29
C GLU A 120 -8.14 17.05 13.97
N ALA A 121 -7.86 18.35 13.93
CA ALA A 121 -7.25 19.01 12.77
C ALA A 121 -5.88 18.41 12.44
N LYS A 122 -5.03 18.16 13.45
CA LYS A 122 -3.73 17.47 13.26
C LYS A 122 -3.92 16.05 12.73
N ARG A 123 -4.85 15.29 13.31
CA ARG A 123 -5.16 13.92 12.85
C ARG A 123 -5.71 13.90 11.43
N ALA A 124 -6.57 14.84 11.07
CA ALA A 124 -7.07 15.03 9.72
C ALA A 124 -5.92 15.32 8.75
N LEU A 125 -5.04 16.25 9.09
CA LEU A 125 -3.87 16.58 8.27
C LEU A 125 -2.97 15.37 8.03
N ASP A 126 -2.72 14.55 9.06
CA ASP A 126 -1.92 13.34 8.92
C ASP A 126 -2.62 12.29 8.06
N ARG A 127 -3.95 12.12 8.20
CA ARG A 127 -4.74 11.28 7.30
C ARG A 127 -4.57 11.70 5.83
N TYR A 128 -4.79 12.98 5.51
CA TYR A 128 -4.60 13.49 4.15
C TYR A 128 -3.18 13.26 3.61
N LYS A 129 -2.14 13.44 4.43
CA LYS A 129 -0.75 13.16 4.04
C LYS A 129 -0.53 11.68 3.72
N THR A 130 -1.06 10.78 4.55
CA THR A 130 -0.92 9.34 4.33
C THR A 130 -1.68 8.88 3.09
N GLU A 131 -2.88 9.39 2.87
CA GLU A 131 -3.70 9.09 1.70
C GLU A 131 -3.01 9.58 0.42
N LYS A 132 -2.53 10.83 0.42
CA LYS A 132 -1.78 11.39 -0.72
C LYS A 132 -0.57 10.55 -1.08
N ALA A 133 0.26 10.18 -0.10
CA ALA A 133 1.43 9.34 -0.33
C ALA A 133 1.06 7.94 -0.86
N GLN A 134 -0.08 7.38 -0.44
CA GLN A 134 -0.57 6.11 -0.95
C GLN A 134 -1.07 6.23 -2.39
N LEU A 135 -1.78 7.31 -2.73
CA LEU A 135 -2.23 7.59 -4.09
C LEU A 135 -1.05 7.77 -5.03
N GLU A 136 -0.10 8.64 -4.70
CA GLU A 136 1.13 8.88 -5.48
C GLU A 136 1.89 7.56 -5.75
N LYS A 137 2.10 6.74 -4.70
CA LYS A 137 2.73 5.42 -4.85
C LYS A 137 1.96 4.50 -5.82
N ASN A 138 0.64 4.51 -5.76
CA ASN A 138 -0.17 3.69 -6.65
C ASN A 138 -0.12 4.18 -8.09
N GLU A 139 -0.01 5.49 -8.29
CA GLU A 139 0.18 6.10 -9.61
C GLU A 139 1.55 5.74 -10.19
N GLU A 140 2.63 5.93 -9.43
CA GLU A 140 3.98 5.55 -9.84
C GLU A 140 4.06 4.05 -10.21
N LEU A 141 3.38 3.18 -9.48
CA LEU A 141 3.32 1.74 -9.80
C LEU A 141 2.57 1.46 -11.12
N ARG A 142 1.51 2.21 -11.41
CA ARG A 142 0.75 2.08 -12.66
C ARG A 142 1.58 2.56 -13.83
N ASP A 143 2.27 3.68 -13.67
CA ASP A 143 3.09 4.27 -14.73
C ASP A 143 4.32 3.41 -15.03
N LEU A 144 4.97 2.86 -14.00
CA LEU A 144 6.04 1.86 -14.16
C LEU A 144 5.54 0.62 -14.92
N LYS A 145 4.32 0.14 -14.61
CA LYS A 145 3.76 -1.00 -15.33
C LYS A 145 3.46 -0.65 -16.79
N LYS A 146 2.92 0.55 -17.06
CA LYS A 146 2.67 1.03 -18.43
C LYS A 146 3.96 1.15 -19.23
N SER A 147 5.03 1.72 -18.65
CA SER A 147 6.32 1.88 -19.33
C SER A 147 6.92 0.51 -19.67
N LEU A 148 6.93 -0.42 -18.71
CA LEU A 148 7.42 -1.78 -18.92
C LEU A 148 6.63 -2.53 -19.99
N ILE A 149 5.30 -2.35 -20.05
CA ILE A 149 4.48 -2.95 -21.11
C ILE A 149 4.80 -2.32 -22.47
N ARG A 150 5.04 -1.00 -22.54
CA ARG A 150 5.41 -0.31 -23.77
C ARG A 150 6.78 -0.81 -24.28
N GLU A 151 7.78 -0.87 -23.41
CA GLU A 151 9.12 -1.39 -23.74
C GLU A 151 9.07 -2.85 -24.24
N GLU A 152 8.24 -3.70 -23.64
CA GLU A 152 8.10 -5.09 -24.12
C GLU A 152 7.42 -5.15 -25.48
N LYS A 153 6.43 -4.29 -25.77
CA LYS A 153 5.81 -4.22 -27.10
C LYS A 153 6.84 -3.86 -28.17
N GLU A 154 7.67 -2.85 -27.92
CA GLU A 154 8.74 -2.44 -28.83
C GLU A 154 9.77 -3.57 -29.04
N LYS A 155 10.11 -4.32 -27.99
CA LYS A 155 10.98 -5.51 -28.11
C LYS A 155 10.34 -6.63 -28.92
N ILE A 156 9.04 -6.84 -28.79
CA ILE A 156 8.32 -7.87 -29.56
C ILE A 156 8.30 -7.51 -31.03
N GLU A 157 8.02 -6.25 -31.36
CA GLU A 157 8.03 -5.73 -32.72
C GLU A 157 9.41 -5.90 -33.39
N THR A 158 10.50 -5.65 -32.64
CA THR A 158 11.87 -5.75 -33.17
C THR A 158 12.41 -7.18 -33.22
N THR A 159 12.15 -8.00 -32.21
CA THR A 159 12.80 -9.33 -32.06
C THR A 159 11.89 -10.52 -32.34
N GLY A 160 10.58 -10.30 -32.54
CA GLY A 160 9.61 -11.38 -32.71
C GLY A 160 9.44 -12.28 -31.49
N LYS A 161 9.97 -11.88 -30.32
CA LYS A 161 9.87 -12.66 -29.09
C LYS A 161 8.43 -12.80 -28.62
N LYS A 162 8.14 -13.89 -27.89
CA LYS A 162 6.83 -14.09 -27.28
C LYS A 162 6.52 -12.98 -26.27
N PRO A 163 5.27 -12.47 -26.23
CA PRO A 163 4.89 -11.40 -25.33
C PRO A 163 5.06 -11.80 -23.87
N TYR A 164 5.84 -11.01 -23.14
CA TYR A 164 5.99 -11.17 -21.70
C TYR A 164 5.32 -10.00 -20.95
N TYR A 165 4.35 -10.33 -20.10
CA TYR A 165 3.67 -9.33 -19.27
C TYR A 165 4.19 -9.38 -17.84
N PHE A 166 4.63 -8.23 -17.31
CA PHE A 166 5.15 -8.15 -15.95
C PHE A 166 4.03 -8.40 -14.91
N PRO A 167 4.18 -9.41 -14.03
CA PRO A 167 3.25 -9.60 -12.94
C PRO A 167 3.44 -8.51 -11.88
N ASP A 168 2.37 -8.14 -11.18
CA ASP A 168 2.36 -7.05 -10.20
C ASP A 168 3.44 -7.21 -9.10
N LYS A 169 3.75 -8.47 -8.74
CA LYS A 169 4.82 -8.77 -7.77
C LYS A 169 6.20 -8.30 -8.27
N LYS A 170 6.51 -8.46 -9.56
CA LYS A 170 7.78 -8.03 -10.16
C LYS A 170 7.82 -6.50 -10.29
N VAL A 171 6.73 -5.88 -10.74
CA VAL A 171 6.59 -4.40 -10.78
C VAL A 171 6.84 -3.78 -9.41
N LYS A 172 6.25 -4.34 -8.34
CA LYS A 172 6.47 -3.88 -6.96
C LYS A 172 7.92 -4.07 -6.49
N LYS A 173 8.64 -5.09 -6.96
CA LYS A 173 10.06 -5.28 -6.63
C LYS A 173 10.92 -4.22 -7.32
N LEU A 174 10.73 -4.02 -8.62
CA LEU A 174 11.42 -2.99 -9.41
C LEU A 174 11.19 -1.59 -8.82
N TYR A 175 9.94 -1.27 -8.45
CA TYR A 175 9.64 0.00 -7.77
C TYR A 175 10.44 0.20 -6.49
N LYS A 176 10.55 -0.83 -5.64
CA LYS A 176 11.35 -0.77 -4.41
C LYS A 176 12.84 -0.59 -4.70
N GLU A 177 13.36 -1.23 -5.75
CA GLU A 177 14.75 -1.10 -6.17
C GLU A 177 15.04 0.30 -6.71
N MET A 178 14.16 0.85 -7.54
CA MET A 178 14.23 2.25 -8.00
C MET A 178 14.26 3.23 -6.83
N GLN A 179 13.37 3.04 -5.85
CA GLN A 179 13.34 3.90 -4.66
C GLN A 179 14.62 3.74 -3.80
N LYS A 180 15.18 2.53 -3.69
CA LYS A 180 16.47 2.31 -3.02
C LYS A 180 17.62 3.00 -3.75
N LYS A 181 17.67 2.91 -5.09
CA LYS A 181 18.70 3.57 -5.91
C LYS A 181 18.62 5.08 -5.78
N LYS A 182 17.42 5.67 -5.86
CA LYS A 182 17.20 7.10 -5.60
C LYS A 182 17.72 7.51 -4.22
N ILE A 183 17.42 6.72 -3.19
CA ILE A 183 17.94 6.97 -1.84
C ILE A 183 19.48 6.88 -1.81
N GLU A 184 20.07 5.85 -2.43
CA GLU A 184 21.53 5.68 -2.47
C GLU A 184 22.23 6.82 -3.24
N GLU A 185 21.66 7.26 -4.36
CA GLU A 185 22.13 8.41 -5.14
C GLU A 185 22.08 9.70 -4.32
N THR A 186 20.97 9.95 -3.61
CA THR A 186 20.88 11.10 -2.70
C THR A 186 21.90 11.06 -1.56
N MET A 187 22.28 9.85 -1.11
CA MET A 187 23.30 9.66 -0.07
C MET A 187 24.72 9.85 -0.62
N LYS A 188 24.95 9.51 -1.89
CA LYS A 188 26.23 9.72 -2.59
C LYS A 188 26.43 11.18 -2.96
N SER A 189 25.36 11.94 -3.23
CA SER A 189 25.44 13.39 -3.39
C SER A 189 25.85 14.03 -2.06
N THR A 190 27.06 14.58 -2.01
CA THR A 190 27.83 14.99 -0.82
C THR A 190 27.22 16.10 0.04
N ALA A 191 26.01 16.59 -0.27
CA ALA A 191 25.29 17.58 0.52
C ALA A 191 24.57 16.94 1.72
N ILE A 192 25.34 16.43 2.69
CA ILE A 192 24.85 15.79 3.94
C ILE A 192 23.96 16.73 4.77
N ASN A 193 24.12 18.05 4.61
CA ASN A 193 23.56 19.06 5.50
C ASN A 193 22.34 19.83 4.97
N TYR A 194 21.89 19.62 3.72
CA TYR A 194 20.79 20.41 3.16
C TYR A 194 19.59 19.57 2.70
N GLY A 195 18.38 20.07 2.98
CA GLY A 195 17.13 19.58 2.40
C GLY A 195 16.73 18.13 2.76
N PRO A 196 16.14 17.37 1.82
CA PRO A 196 15.61 16.02 2.06
C PRO A 196 16.72 15.02 2.43
N ASN A 197 17.96 15.24 2.01
CA ASN A 197 19.12 14.37 2.25
C ASN A 197 19.41 14.24 3.75
N ARG A 198 19.37 15.34 4.52
CA ARG A 198 19.55 15.32 5.99
C ARG A 198 18.54 14.41 6.69
N SER A 199 17.28 14.43 6.24
CA SER A 199 16.21 13.61 6.82
C SER A 199 16.41 12.11 6.55
N ILE A 200 16.99 11.78 5.39
CA ILE A 200 17.31 10.41 4.98
C ILE A 200 18.49 9.90 5.80
N HIS A 201 19.58 10.68 5.92
CA HIS A 201 20.73 10.34 6.78
C HIS A 201 20.31 10.11 8.24
N LYS A 202 19.51 11.01 8.84
CA LYS A 202 19.00 10.86 10.21
C LYS A 202 18.14 9.60 10.39
N LYS A 203 17.31 9.26 9.40
CA LYS A 203 16.50 8.01 9.44
C LYS A 203 17.38 6.77 9.38
N LEU A 204 18.39 6.74 8.51
CA LEU A 204 19.32 5.61 8.40
C LEU A 204 20.20 5.47 9.64
N GLU A 205 20.69 6.58 10.19
CA GLU A 205 21.42 6.62 11.46
C GLU A 205 20.54 6.13 12.63
N SER A 206 19.27 6.55 12.69
CA SER A 206 18.34 6.04 13.71
C SER A 206 18.08 4.53 13.56
N LYS A 207 18.07 4.00 12.33
CA LYS A 207 17.94 2.57 12.06
C LYS A 207 19.21 1.81 12.42
N SER A 208 20.39 2.34 12.11
CA SER A 208 21.66 1.74 12.53
C SER A 208 21.78 1.74 14.05
N ARG A 209 21.35 2.83 14.73
CA ARG A 209 21.24 2.93 16.19
C ARG A 209 20.21 1.98 16.82
N ARG A 210 19.27 1.42 16.06
CA ARG A 210 18.35 0.38 16.55
C ARG A 210 18.93 -1.03 16.48
N LYS A 211 19.96 -1.25 15.66
CA LYS A 211 20.69 -2.52 15.63
C LYS A 211 21.53 -2.67 16.90
N LEU A 212 21.73 -3.91 17.34
CA LEU A 212 22.63 -4.20 18.46
C LEU A 212 24.08 -3.78 18.11
N PRO A 213 24.90 -3.31 19.07
CA PRO A 213 26.27 -2.89 18.79
C PRO A 213 27.12 -3.95 18.07
N LYS A 214 26.90 -5.24 18.34
CA LYS A 214 27.59 -6.36 17.67
C LYS A 214 27.25 -6.43 16.17
N GLU A 215 25.99 -6.22 15.81
CA GLU A 215 25.55 -6.20 14.40
C GLU A 215 26.06 -4.97 13.65
N ARG A 216 26.17 -3.82 14.33
CA ARG A 216 26.78 -2.61 13.74
C ARG A 216 28.24 -2.82 13.40
N LYS A 217 29.00 -3.49 14.28
CA LYS A 217 30.41 -3.83 14.03
C LYS A 217 30.54 -4.79 12.85
N HIS A 218 29.67 -5.78 12.73
CA HIS A 218 29.65 -6.71 11.60
C HIS A 218 29.37 -6.02 10.26
N ASP A 219 28.42 -5.08 10.21
CA ASP A 219 28.12 -4.31 9.00
C ASP A 219 29.21 -3.30 8.61
N ALA A 220 30.03 -2.87 9.57
CA ALA A 220 31.14 -1.94 9.35
C ALA A 220 32.41 -2.63 8.80
N ILE A 221 32.48 -3.96 8.87
CA ILE A 221 33.58 -4.73 8.28
C ILE A 221 33.38 -4.74 6.76
N PRO A 222 34.34 -4.22 5.97
CA PRO A 222 34.29 -4.31 4.52
C PRO A 222 34.19 -5.78 4.12
N LYS A 223 33.15 -6.16 3.38
CA LYS A 223 33.08 -7.48 2.78
C LYS A 223 34.10 -7.51 1.65
N PHE A 224 35.21 -8.22 1.86
CA PHE A 224 36.08 -8.59 0.76
C PHE A 224 35.23 -9.37 -0.24
N ARG A 225 35.33 -8.98 -1.52
CA ARG A 225 34.72 -9.76 -2.60
C ARG A 225 35.46 -11.09 -2.63
N ASP A 226 34.76 -12.17 -2.33
CA ASP A 226 35.26 -13.50 -2.65
C ASP A 226 35.47 -13.55 -4.17
N VAL A 227 36.73 -13.75 -4.57
CA VAL A 227 37.19 -13.89 -5.96
C VAL A 227 36.84 -15.28 -6.47
#